data_AF-A0AAF0DAV0-F1
#
_entry.id   AF-A0AAF0DAV0-F1
#
_cell.length_a   1.000
_cell.length_b   1.000
_cell.length_c   1.000
_cell.angle_alpha   90.00
_cell.angle_beta   90.00
_cell.angle_gamma   90.00
#
_symmetry.space_group_name_H-M   'P 1'
#
loop_
_entity.id
_entity.type
_entity.pdbx_description
1 polymer ?
#
loop_
_entity_poly.entity_id
_entity_poly.type
_entity_poly.pdbx_seq_one_letter_code
_entity_poly.pdbx_strand_id
1 'polypeptide(L)'
;MAATYDLINYDSEAEQENDPHGPPRANLFAAAFYASRLLSANDIQYAIMGGFAMICRGSQRSTSDIDIVTEANMARLWDVITPQPRMIPLTSQHRLKIPNTRLIEGVIKVFVETGPKYNDTACLENRWIEVDLMIPGFKGTPTQLSSHIVRLPVAIGDEQHEIPCLDILYMMRSKLRHCVTRGMDKDVEDVQYLLKNFGTEISNIQHQLNQDEVDQFLTLDWAAAIPPSLMAYYRQTLGR
;
A
#
# COMPACT_ATOMS: atom_id res chain seq x y z
N MET A 1 -23.46 -1.59 14.52
CA MET A 1 -22.31 -0.73 14.84
C MET A 1 -21.07 -1.38 14.23
N ALA A 2 -20.13 -0.60 13.67
CA ALA A 2 -18.83 -1.14 13.27
C ALA A 2 -18.12 -1.66 14.51
N ALA A 3 -17.35 -2.74 14.36
CA ALA A 3 -16.48 -3.18 15.43
C ALA A 3 -15.42 -2.09 15.66
N THR A 4 -15.00 -1.88 16.91
CA THR A 4 -13.88 -1.00 17.22
C THR A 4 -12.72 -1.79 17.81
N TYR A 5 -11.53 -1.21 17.77
CA TYR A 5 -10.35 -1.76 18.42
C TYR A 5 -9.60 -0.68 19.19
N ASP A 6 -8.85 -1.10 20.20
CA ASP A 6 -8.02 -0.19 20.98
C ASP A 6 -6.68 0.01 20.27
N LEU A 7 -6.42 1.24 19.82
CA LEU A 7 -5.19 1.60 19.14
C LEU A 7 -3.96 1.43 20.05
N ILE A 8 -4.11 1.58 21.36
CA ILE A 8 -3.00 1.47 22.32
C ILE A 8 -2.55 0.03 22.48
N ASN A 9 -3.47 -0.92 22.35
CA ASN A 9 -3.22 -2.35 22.56
C ASN A 9 -2.97 -3.11 21.26
N TYR A 10 -2.99 -2.43 20.10
CA TYR A 10 -2.77 -3.05 18.81
C TYR A 10 -1.33 -2.84 18.34
N ASP A 11 -0.67 -3.93 17.99
CA ASP A 11 0.71 -3.96 17.51
C ASP A 11 0.78 -4.70 16.17
N SER A 12 0.97 -3.97 15.07
CA SER A 12 1.07 -4.55 13.73
C SER A 12 2.32 -5.43 13.57
N GLU A 13 3.42 -5.13 14.28
CA GLU A 13 4.66 -5.89 14.15
C GLU A 13 4.51 -7.26 14.81
N ALA A 14 3.92 -7.29 16.01
CA ALA A 14 3.62 -8.55 16.71
C ALA A 14 2.64 -9.44 15.91
N GLU A 15 1.63 -8.87 15.25
CA GLU A 15 0.72 -9.63 14.38
C GLU A 15 1.46 -10.21 13.16
N GLN A 16 2.39 -9.45 12.55
CA GLN A 16 3.21 -9.93 11.43
C GLN A 16 4.19 -11.03 11.84
N GLU A 17 4.74 -10.99 13.05
CA GLU A 17 5.59 -12.07 13.58
C GLU A 17 4.80 -13.37 13.78
N ASN A 18 3.52 -13.26 14.19
CA ASN A 18 2.65 -14.41 14.41
C ASN A 18 2.05 -14.99 13.13
N ASP A 19 1.94 -14.21 12.05
CA ASP A 19 1.53 -14.66 10.71
C ASP A 19 2.55 -14.21 9.64
N PRO A 20 3.74 -14.84 9.59
CA PRO A 20 4.85 -14.39 8.74
C PRO A 20 4.57 -14.54 7.24
N HIS A 21 3.61 -15.39 6.87
CA HIS A 21 3.17 -15.57 5.49
C HIS A 21 2.14 -14.53 5.05
N GLY A 22 1.50 -13.86 6.01
CA GLY A 22 0.45 -12.89 5.78
C GLY A 22 -0.85 -13.54 5.28
N PRO A 23 -1.88 -12.71 5.06
CA PRO A 23 -3.17 -13.19 4.56
C PRO A 23 -3.05 -13.70 3.11
N PRO A 24 -3.93 -14.63 2.70
CA PRO A 24 -4.00 -15.05 1.31
C PRO A 24 -4.22 -13.86 0.36
N ARG A 25 -3.59 -13.88 -0.82
CA ARG A 25 -3.68 -12.78 -1.81
C ARG A 25 -5.12 -12.43 -2.17
N ALA A 26 -6.00 -13.42 -2.31
CA ALA A 26 -7.41 -13.19 -2.61
C ALA A 26 -8.07 -12.27 -1.56
N ASN A 27 -7.74 -12.45 -0.28
CA ASN A 27 -8.25 -11.62 0.80
C ASN A 27 -7.70 -10.18 0.73
N LEU A 28 -6.41 -9.99 0.38
CA LEU A 28 -5.86 -8.66 0.13
C LEU A 28 -6.62 -7.94 -1.00
N PHE A 29 -6.84 -8.61 -2.13
CA PHE A 29 -7.60 -8.03 -3.23
C PHE A 29 -9.05 -7.71 -2.84
N ALA A 30 -9.73 -8.60 -2.13
CA ALA A 30 -11.08 -8.38 -1.64
C ALA A 30 -11.18 -7.15 -0.73
N ALA A 31 -10.21 -6.97 0.16
CA ALA A 31 -10.12 -5.78 1.02
C ALA A 31 -9.85 -4.51 0.21
N ALA A 32 -8.92 -4.57 -0.75
CA ALA A 32 -8.61 -3.46 -1.64
C ALA A 32 -9.85 -3.02 -2.45
N PHE A 33 -10.63 -3.97 -2.97
CA PHE A 33 -11.87 -3.69 -3.70
C PHE A 33 -12.99 -3.16 -2.81
N TYR A 34 -13.09 -3.64 -1.57
CA TYR A 34 -14.02 -3.07 -0.61
C TYR A 34 -13.65 -1.60 -0.31
N ALA A 35 -12.40 -1.31 0.04
CA ALA A 35 -11.93 0.04 0.33
C ALA A 35 -12.08 0.96 -0.90
N SER A 36 -11.73 0.47 -2.08
CA SER A 36 -11.90 1.15 -3.37
C SER A 36 -13.35 1.58 -3.61
N ARG A 37 -14.31 0.67 -3.41
CA ARG A 37 -15.75 0.96 -3.55
C ARG A 37 -16.22 1.96 -2.51
N LEU A 38 -15.76 1.83 -1.26
CA LEU A 38 -16.11 2.75 -0.18
C LEU A 38 -15.65 4.19 -0.50
N LEU A 39 -14.41 4.36 -0.94
CA LEU A 39 -13.86 5.67 -1.29
C LEU A 39 -14.54 6.25 -2.53
N SER A 40 -14.72 5.43 -3.58
CA SER A 40 -15.37 5.86 -4.83
C SER A 40 -16.83 6.26 -4.61
N ALA A 41 -17.58 5.53 -3.78
CA ALA A 41 -18.97 5.85 -3.45
C ALA A 41 -19.13 7.16 -2.65
N ASN A 42 -18.03 7.71 -2.13
CA ASN A 42 -18.00 8.96 -1.39
C ASN A 42 -17.22 10.07 -2.12
N ASP A 43 -16.98 9.88 -3.43
CA ASP A 43 -16.26 10.80 -4.31
C ASP A 43 -14.84 11.15 -3.81
N ILE A 44 -14.17 10.18 -3.17
CA ILE A 44 -12.78 10.34 -2.73
C ILE A 44 -11.85 9.71 -3.75
N GLN A 45 -11.03 10.53 -4.41
CA GLN A 45 -9.93 10.03 -5.24
C GLN A 45 -8.88 9.36 -4.35
N TYR A 46 -8.29 8.26 -4.81
CA TYR A 46 -7.32 7.50 -4.04
C TYR A 46 -6.34 6.75 -4.95
N ALA A 47 -5.23 6.32 -4.36
CA ALA A 47 -4.24 5.48 -5.00
C ALA A 47 -3.67 4.49 -3.99
N ILE A 48 -3.53 3.23 -4.41
CA ILE A 48 -2.87 2.19 -3.62
C ILE A 48 -1.35 2.32 -3.75
N MET A 49 -0.62 2.08 -2.67
CA MET A 49 0.84 2.10 -2.63
C MET A 49 1.40 0.91 -1.82
N GLY A 50 2.69 0.99 -1.47
CA GLY A 50 3.31 0.03 -0.56
C GLY A 50 3.45 -1.40 -1.12
N GLY A 51 3.48 -2.38 -0.23
CA GLY A 51 3.69 -3.79 -0.59
C GLY A 51 2.59 -4.35 -1.51
N PHE A 52 1.34 -3.94 -1.31
CA PHE A 52 0.24 -4.39 -2.14
C PHE A 52 0.31 -3.81 -3.57
N ALA A 53 0.75 -2.56 -3.74
CA ALA A 53 1.04 -2.02 -5.07
C ALA A 53 2.18 -2.75 -5.79
N MET A 54 3.18 -3.27 -5.06
CA MET A 54 4.23 -4.12 -5.65
C MET A 54 3.65 -5.44 -6.19
N ILE A 55 2.70 -6.05 -5.47
CA ILE A 55 1.98 -7.25 -5.94
C ILE A 55 1.19 -6.93 -7.21
N CYS A 56 0.50 -5.78 -7.26
CA CYS A 56 -0.21 -5.33 -8.46
C CYS A 56 0.72 -5.10 -9.67
N ARG A 57 2.02 -4.88 -9.43
CA ARG A 57 3.09 -4.76 -10.44
C ARG A 57 3.77 -6.09 -10.77
N GLY A 58 3.22 -7.22 -10.32
CA GLY A 58 3.74 -8.56 -10.62
C GLY A 58 4.77 -9.11 -9.63
N SER A 59 5.08 -8.38 -8.55
CA SER A 59 6.00 -8.88 -7.53
C SER A 59 5.41 -10.10 -6.82
N GLN A 60 6.26 -11.07 -6.50
CA GLN A 60 5.85 -12.29 -5.80
C GLN A 60 5.94 -12.18 -4.28
N ARG A 61 6.32 -11.00 -3.74
CA ARG A 61 6.38 -10.77 -2.31
C ARG A 61 5.03 -11.01 -1.60
N SER A 62 5.08 -11.23 -0.30
CA SER A 62 3.92 -11.15 0.59
C SER A 62 3.80 -9.74 1.20
N THR A 63 2.60 -9.42 1.68
CA THR A 63 2.30 -8.21 2.47
C THR A 63 1.10 -8.52 3.35
N SER A 64 1.01 -7.89 4.53
CA SER A 64 -0.07 -8.09 5.50
C SER A 64 -1.14 -7.01 5.44
N ASP A 65 -0.84 -5.91 4.76
CA ASP A 65 -1.56 -4.66 4.78
C ASP A 65 -1.71 -4.06 3.37
N ILE A 66 -2.63 -3.10 3.28
CA ILE A 66 -2.90 -2.33 2.07
C ILE A 66 -2.77 -0.85 2.39
N ASP A 67 -1.76 -0.22 1.82
CA ASP A 67 -1.55 1.21 1.93
C ASP A 67 -2.34 1.97 0.87
N ILE A 68 -3.15 2.95 1.26
CA ILE A 68 -3.96 3.77 0.36
C ILE A 68 -3.76 5.24 0.72
N VAL A 69 -3.26 6.04 -0.22
CA VAL A 69 -3.34 7.50 -0.13
C VAL A 69 -4.65 7.99 -0.73
N THR A 70 -5.26 8.99 -0.12
CA THR A 70 -6.57 9.55 -0.51
C THR A 70 -6.48 11.06 -0.73
N GLU A 71 -7.30 11.65 -1.61
CA GLU A 71 -7.54 13.11 -1.66
C GLU A 71 -8.65 13.51 -0.67
N ALA A 72 -8.50 13.12 0.58
CA ALA A 72 -9.39 13.51 1.66
C ALA A 72 -8.59 14.00 2.87
N ASN A 73 -9.20 14.90 3.64
CA ASN A 73 -8.69 15.22 4.97
C ASN A 73 -9.18 14.18 5.99
N MET A 74 -8.56 14.19 7.17
CA MET A 74 -8.84 13.25 8.24
C MET A 74 -10.32 13.24 8.66
N ALA A 75 -10.96 14.42 8.75
CA ALA A 75 -12.36 14.53 9.12
C ALA A 75 -13.28 13.82 8.10
N ARG A 76 -13.04 14.04 6.80
CA ARG A 76 -13.80 13.40 5.73
C ARG A 76 -13.61 11.88 5.72
N LEU A 77 -12.39 11.39 5.97
CA LEU A 77 -12.14 9.95 6.09
C LEU A 77 -12.92 9.34 7.25
N TRP A 78 -12.94 10.00 8.41
CA TRP A 78 -13.75 9.57 9.55
C TRP A 78 -15.24 9.50 9.23
N ASP A 79 -15.78 10.48 8.49
CA ASP A 79 -17.20 10.49 8.10
C ASP A 79 -17.57 9.33 7.17
N VAL A 80 -16.62 8.83 6.38
CA VAL A 80 -16.81 7.71 5.45
C VAL A 80 -16.69 6.36 6.14
N ILE A 81 -15.71 6.18 7.02
CA ILE A 81 -15.47 4.89 7.69
C ILE A 81 -16.36 4.69 8.93
N THR A 82 -16.89 5.77 9.50
CA THR A 82 -17.83 5.68 10.62
C THR A 82 -19.20 5.28 10.08
N PRO A 83 -19.85 4.21 10.60
CA PRO A 83 -21.17 3.80 10.13
C PRO A 83 -22.18 4.93 10.23
N GLN A 84 -22.71 5.37 9.08
CA GLN A 84 -23.84 6.28 9.06
C GLN A 84 -25.14 5.47 9.10
N PRO A 85 -26.07 5.74 10.04
CA PRO A 85 -27.30 4.97 10.20
C PRO A 85 -28.27 4.95 9.01
N ARG A 86 -27.98 5.63 7.88
CA ARG A 86 -29.02 5.97 6.89
C ARG A 86 -28.74 5.72 5.41
N MET A 87 -27.57 5.25 4.96
CA MET A 87 -27.28 5.29 3.50
C MET A 87 -26.58 4.10 2.84
N ILE A 88 -26.22 3.03 3.57
CA ILE A 88 -25.62 1.85 2.94
C ILE A 88 -26.46 0.62 3.33
N PRO A 89 -26.78 -0.28 2.38
CA PRO A 89 -27.40 -1.56 2.71
C PRO A 89 -26.68 -2.23 3.89
N LEU A 90 -27.43 -2.73 4.87
CA LEU A 90 -26.93 -3.27 6.14
C LEU A 90 -25.79 -4.31 5.96
N THR A 91 -25.70 -4.97 4.81
CA THR A 91 -24.68 -5.98 4.50
C THR A 91 -23.27 -5.43 4.34
N SER A 92 -23.08 -4.15 3.99
CA SER A 92 -21.74 -3.60 3.76
C SER A 92 -21.12 -2.96 5.01
N GLN A 93 -21.92 -2.45 5.95
CA GLN A 93 -21.40 -1.71 7.12
C GLN A 93 -20.78 -2.59 8.22
N HIS A 94 -20.98 -3.91 8.16
CA HIS A 94 -20.44 -4.84 9.16
C HIS A 94 -19.03 -5.35 8.86
N ARG A 95 -18.42 -4.89 7.76
CA ARG A 95 -17.11 -5.36 7.32
C ARG A 95 -15.94 -4.56 7.87
N LEU A 96 -16.19 -3.42 8.52
CA LEU A 96 -15.14 -2.55 9.04
C LEU A 96 -14.94 -2.72 10.54
N LYS A 97 -13.67 -2.77 10.94
CA LYS A 97 -13.22 -2.57 12.31
C LYS A 97 -12.31 -1.35 12.35
N ILE A 98 -12.70 -0.33 13.10
CA ILE A 98 -12.04 1.00 13.11
C ILE A 98 -11.46 1.33 14.49
N PRO A 99 -10.50 2.26 14.59
CA PRO A 99 -9.95 2.65 15.89
C PRO A 99 -11.03 3.25 16.80
N ASN A 100 -10.92 2.99 18.11
CA ASN A 100 -11.79 3.60 19.12
C ASN A 100 -11.49 5.08 19.39
N THR A 101 -10.42 5.63 18.80
CA THR A 101 -9.96 7.01 18.98
C THR A 101 -9.74 7.72 17.65
N ARG A 102 -9.98 9.03 17.64
CA ARG A 102 -9.71 9.93 16.50
C ARG A 102 -8.36 10.64 16.58
N LEU A 103 -7.58 10.37 17.63
CA LEU A 103 -6.25 10.94 17.84
C LEU A 103 -5.20 10.27 16.94
N ILE A 104 -5.37 10.40 15.63
CA ILE A 104 -4.44 9.82 14.66
C ILE A 104 -4.03 10.89 13.65
N GLU A 105 -2.72 11.05 13.48
CA GLU A 105 -2.15 12.03 12.57
C GLU A 105 -1.77 11.36 11.25
N GLY A 106 -2.30 11.88 10.15
CA GLY A 106 -1.87 11.54 8.78
C GLY A 106 -2.30 10.19 8.22
N VAL A 107 -2.59 9.20 9.08
CA VAL A 107 -3.03 7.85 8.68
C VAL A 107 -4.19 7.38 9.58
N ILE A 108 -5.16 6.64 9.02
CA ILE A 108 -6.12 5.86 9.79
C ILE A 108 -5.94 4.39 9.41
N LYS A 109 -5.65 3.56 10.40
CA LYS A 109 -5.60 2.12 10.23
C LYS A 109 -7.00 1.55 10.47
N VAL A 110 -7.56 0.87 9.48
CA VAL A 110 -8.85 0.17 9.58
C VAL A 110 -8.66 -1.28 9.16
N PHE A 111 -9.55 -2.17 9.60
CA PHE A 111 -9.57 -3.54 9.13
C PHE A 111 -10.82 -3.82 8.34
N VAL A 112 -10.66 -4.54 7.23
CA VAL A 112 -11.75 -5.06 6.40
C VAL A 112 -11.86 -6.57 6.62
N GLU A 113 -13.02 -7.04 7.08
CA GLU A 113 -13.33 -8.47 7.12
C GLU A 113 -13.65 -8.95 5.69
N THR A 114 -12.83 -9.87 5.21
CA THR A 114 -12.92 -10.50 3.89
C THR A 114 -13.24 -11.98 4.05
N GLY A 115 -13.72 -12.62 2.99
CA GLY A 115 -13.89 -14.07 2.94
C GLY A 115 -15.21 -14.57 2.35
N PRO A 116 -15.42 -15.91 2.38
CA PRO A 116 -16.64 -16.55 1.89
C PRO A 116 -17.92 -16.00 2.51
N LYS A 117 -17.88 -15.51 3.76
CA LYS A 117 -19.02 -14.89 4.45
C LYS A 117 -19.62 -13.71 3.65
N TYR A 118 -18.81 -13.07 2.83
CA TYR A 118 -19.19 -11.91 2.04
C TYR A 118 -19.22 -12.17 0.53
N ASN A 119 -19.11 -13.43 0.12
CA ASN A 119 -18.99 -13.84 -1.28
C ASN A 119 -17.82 -13.16 -2.01
N ASP A 120 -16.69 -12.95 -1.32
CA ASP A 120 -15.50 -12.41 -1.99
C ASP A 120 -14.87 -13.47 -2.89
N THR A 121 -14.65 -13.11 -4.17
CA THR A 121 -14.09 -14.00 -5.19
C THR A 121 -12.75 -14.59 -4.76
N ALA A 122 -12.58 -15.90 -4.95
CA ALA A 122 -11.36 -16.66 -4.65
C ALA A 122 -10.89 -16.70 -3.18
N CYS A 123 -11.60 -16.05 -2.25
CA CYS A 123 -11.31 -16.19 -0.82
C CYS A 123 -11.81 -17.54 -0.30
N LEU A 124 -10.93 -18.31 0.34
CA LEU A 124 -11.26 -19.61 0.92
C LEU A 124 -11.54 -19.55 2.43
N GLU A 125 -11.15 -18.44 3.07
CA GLU A 125 -11.31 -18.24 4.52
C GLU A 125 -11.66 -16.79 4.84
N ASN A 126 -12.28 -16.58 6.01
CA ASN A 126 -12.55 -15.24 6.51
C ASN A 126 -11.30 -14.66 7.19
N ARG A 127 -10.91 -13.44 6.83
CA ARG A 127 -9.74 -12.74 7.38
C ARG A 127 -9.99 -11.27 7.57
N TRP A 128 -9.46 -10.71 8.66
CA TRP A 128 -9.32 -9.28 8.82
C TRP A 128 -8.06 -8.82 8.10
N ILE A 129 -8.21 -7.85 7.22
CA ILE A 129 -7.10 -7.28 6.44
C ILE A 129 -6.91 -5.83 6.85
N GLU A 130 -5.69 -5.49 7.22
CA GLU A 130 -5.29 -4.14 7.59
C GLU A 130 -5.26 -3.24 6.33
N VAL A 131 -5.85 -2.05 6.46
CA VAL A 131 -5.87 -1.02 5.42
C VAL A 131 -5.48 0.31 6.05
N ASP A 132 -4.40 0.89 5.56
CA ASP A 132 -3.89 2.20 5.98
C ASP A 132 -4.39 3.28 5.05
N LEU A 133 -5.32 4.11 5.53
CA LEU A 133 -5.86 5.26 4.81
C LEU A 133 -5.05 6.51 5.16
N MET A 134 -4.28 7.02 4.22
CA MET A 134 -3.40 8.16 4.40
C MET A 134 -3.93 9.42 3.72
N ILE A 135 -3.65 10.57 4.34
CA ILE A 135 -3.88 11.89 3.71
C ILE A 135 -2.72 12.24 2.75
N PRO A 136 -2.93 13.15 1.79
CA PRO A 136 -1.88 13.58 0.87
C PRO A 136 -0.69 14.23 1.60
N GLY A 137 0.52 14.04 1.06
CA GLY A 137 1.76 14.61 1.59
C GLY A 137 2.32 13.91 2.84
N PHE A 138 1.58 12.98 3.44
CA PHE A 138 2.06 12.22 4.60
C PHE A 138 2.97 11.06 4.17
N LYS A 139 4.01 10.74 4.95
CA LYS A 139 4.97 9.62 4.69
C LYS A 139 5.53 9.57 3.25
N GLY A 140 5.71 10.73 2.60
CA GLY A 140 6.29 10.79 1.25
C GLY A 140 5.30 10.52 0.11
N THR A 141 4.00 10.48 0.41
CA THR A 141 2.92 10.47 -0.60
C THR A 141 2.85 11.80 -1.37
N PRO A 142 2.24 11.82 -2.57
CA PRO A 142 1.98 13.06 -3.28
C PRO A 142 1.06 13.99 -2.49
N THR A 143 1.24 15.30 -2.65
CA THR A 143 0.29 16.31 -2.13
C THR A 143 -0.94 16.47 -3.03
N GLN A 144 -0.86 16.05 -4.29
CA GLN A 144 -1.94 16.00 -5.27
C GLN A 144 -1.88 14.67 -6.02
N LEU A 145 -2.95 13.88 -6.02
CA LEU A 145 -2.89 12.50 -6.52
C LEU A 145 -3.13 12.40 -8.02
N SER A 146 -3.93 13.31 -8.58
CA SER A 146 -4.46 13.19 -9.95
C SER A 146 -3.41 12.93 -11.04
N SER A 147 -2.20 13.49 -10.91
CA SER A 147 -1.09 13.31 -11.86
C SER A 147 -0.22 12.08 -11.61
N HIS A 148 -0.46 11.35 -10.52
CA HIS A 148 0.39 10.26 -10.03
C HIS A 148 -0.34 8.93 -9.86
N ILE A 149 -1.57 8.82 -10.39
CA ILE A 149 -2.34 7.58 -10.44
C ILE A 149 -2.08 6.87 -11.76
N VAL A 150 -1.69 5.61 -11.68
CA VAL A 150 -1.68 4.67 -12.81
C VAL A 150 -2.63 3.52 -12.52
N ARG A 151 -3.36 3.06 -13.53
CA ARG A 151 -4.26 1.90 -13.41
C ARG A 151 -3.51 0.65 -13.82
N LEU A 152 -3.37 -0.29 -12.89
CA LEU A 152 -2.66 -1.54 -13.11
C LEU A 152 -3.66 -2.67 -13.36
N PRO A 153 -3.55 -3.40 -14.48
CA PRO A 153 -4.38 -4.56 -14.73
C PRO A 153 -3.94 -5.71 -13.81
N VAL A 154 -4.89 -6.34 -13.13
CA VAL A 154 -4.67 -7.51 -12.28
C VAL A 154 -5.72 -8.58 -12.56
N ALA A 155 -5.30 -9.83 -12.48
CA ALA A 155 -6.16 -11.00 -12.66
C ALA A 155 -6.43 -11.66 -11.29
N ILE A 156 -7.70 -11.90 -10.97
CA ILE A 156 -8.10 -12.60 -9.73
C ILE A 156 -9.12 -13.67 -10.12
N GLY A 157 -8.71 -14.94 -10.01
CA GLY A 157 -9.47 -16.02 -10.63
C GLY A 157 -9.59 -15.77 -12.14
N ASP A 158 -10.82 -15.79 -12.64
CA ASP A 158 -11.12 -15.55 -14.06
C ASP A 158 -11.47 -14.08 -14.37
N GLU A 159 -11.43 -13.18 -13.38
CA GLU A 159 -11.80 -11.78 -13.52
C GLU A 159 -10.57 -10.88 -13.73
N GLN A 160 -10.72 -9.89 -14.62
CA GLN A 160 -9.73 -8.82 -14.83
C GLN A 160 -10.21 -7.54 -14.16
N HIS A 161 -9.33 -6.90 -13.41
CA HIS A 161 -9.61 -5.65 -12.72
C HIS A 161 -8.51 -4.62 -13.00
N GLU A 162 -8.86 -3.34 -12.87
CA GLU A 162 -7.89 -2.25 -12.86
C GLU A 162 -7.82 -1.62 -11.48
N ILE A 163 -6.63 -1.61 -10.90
CA ILE A 163 -6.40 -1.04 -9.57
C ILE A 163 -5.66 0.30 -9.72
N PRO A 164 -6.19 1.41 -9.17
CA PRO A 164 -5.46 2.67 -9.14
C PRO A 164 -4.32 2.58 -8.13
N CYS A 165 -3.09 2.67 -8.61
CA CYS A 165 -1.88 2.67 -7.81
C CYS A 165 -1.08 3.95 -8.02
N LEU A 166 -0.21 4.29 -7.07
CA LEU A 166 0.79 5.33 -7.28
C LEU A 166 1.78 4.92 -8.37
N ASP A 167 2.19 5.90 -9.17
CA ASP A 167 3.19 5.76 -10.22
C ASP A 167 4.58 5.31 -9.70
N ILE A 168 5.49 5.01 -10.63
CA ILE A 168 6.85 4.54 -10.29
C ILE A 168 7.64 5.59 -9.51
N LEU A 169 7.37 6.89 -9.69
CA LEU A 169 8.05 7.95 -8.94
C LEU A 169 7.77 7.84 -7.45
N TYR A 170 6.50 7.74 -7.07
CA TYR A 170 6.13 7.65 -5.66
C TYR A 170 6.39 6.28 -5.04
N MET A 171 6.40 5.21 -5.86
CA MET A 171 6.90 3.91 -5.42
C MET A 171 8.40 3.99 -5.07
N MET A 172 9.23 4.59 -5.93
CA MET A 172 10.67 4.75 -5.67
C MET A 172 10.95 5.68 -4.49
N ARG A 173 10.30 6.85 -4.41
CA ARG A 173 10.52 7.82 -3.31
C ARG A 173 10.20 7.23 -1.94
N SER A 174 9.06 6.53 -1.82
CA SER A 174 8.68 5.92 -0.54
C SER A 174 9.67 4.81 -0.14
N LYS A 175 10.07 3.96 -1.09
CA LYS A 175 10.97 2.84 -0.82
C LYS A 175 12.41 3.25 -0.52
N LEU A 176 12.98 4.17 -1.30
CA LEU A 176 14.31 4.73 -1.03
C LEU A 176 14.37 5.38 0.36
N ARG A 177 13.35 6.19 0.72
CA ARG A 177 13.26 6.77 2.05
C ARG A 177 13.18 5.72 3.16
N HIS A 178 12.44 4.63 2.96
CA HIS A 178 12.37 3.54 3.94
C HIS A 178 13.69 2.76 4.07
N CYS A 179 14.40 2.50 2.96
CA CYS A 179 15.74 1.91 3.00
C CYS A 179 16.68 2.72 3.90
N VAL A 180 16.62 4.05 3.79
CA VAL A 180 17.46 4.96 4.59
C VAL A 180 17.02 5.03 6.06
N THR A 181 15.72 5.12 6.31
CA THR A 181 15.21 5.42 7.66
C THR A 181 14.99 4.21 8.55
N ARG A 182 14.76 3.03 7.96
CA ARG A 182 14.43 1.80 8.69
C ARG A 182 15.44 0.68 8.47
N GLY A 183 16.21 0.71 7.39
CA GLY A 183 17.22 -0.31 7.08
C GLY A 183 16.64 -1.71 6.90
N MET A 184 15.37 -1.84 6.48
CA MET A 184 14.72 -3.14 6.32
C MET A 184 15.10 -3.81 4.99
N ASP A 185 15.51 -5.08 5.06
CA ASP A 185 15.86 -5.89 3.88
C ASP A 185 14.75 -5.91 2.82
N LYS A 186 13.48 -5.95 3.26
CA LYS A 186 12.31 -5.94 2.37
C LYS A 186 12.24 -4.69 1.48
N ASP A 187 12.61 -3.51 2.00
CA ASP A 187 12.59 -2.28 1.20
C ASP A 187 13.73 -2.28 0.18
N VAL A 188 14.89 -2.85 0.52
CA VAL A 188 16.00 -3.03 -0.43
C VAL A 188 15.57 -3.96 -1.57
N GLU A 189 14.98 -5.11 -1.25
CA GLU A 189 14.47 -6.06 -2.24
C GLU A 189 13.42 -5.42 -3.17
N ASP A 190 12.53 -4.58 -2.62
CA ASP A 190 11.55 -3.85 -3.41
C ASP A 190 12.21 -2.87 -4.39
N VAL A 191 13.21 -2.09 -3.95
CA VAL A 191 13.93 -1.17 -4.83
C VAL A 191 14.66 -1.94 -5.93
N GLN A 192 15.31 -3.06 -5.60
CA GLN A 192 15.95 -3.92 -6.59
C GLN A 192 14.94 -4.50 -7.60
N TYR A 193 13.77 -4.94 -7.12
CA TYR A 193 12.69 -5.38 -8.00
C TYR A 193 12.26 -4.27 -8.95
N LEU A 194 12.07 -3.05 -8.46
CA LEU A 194 11.69 -1.91 -9.28
C LEU A 194 12.75 -1.60 -10.33
N LEU A 195 14.04 -1.54 -9.95
CA LEU A 195 15.15 -1.28 -10.87
C LEU A 195 15.28 -2.34 -11.97
N LYS A 196 15.02 -3.61 -11.63
CA LYS A 196 15.11 -4.72 -12.58
C LYS A 196 13.97 -4.72 -13.60
N ASN A 197 12.75 -4.41 -13.15
CA ASN A 197 11.54 -4.59 -13.98
C ASN A 197 11.03 -3.29 -14.62
N PHE A 198 11.40 -2.13 -14.07
CA PHE A 198 10.92 -0.81 -14.49
C PHE A 198 12.09 0.17 -14.70
N GLY A 199 13.27 -0.35 -15.08
CA GLY A 199 14.49 0.45 -15.20
C GLY A 199 14.34 1.63 -16.16
N THR A 200 13.67 1.44 -17.30
CA THR A 200 13.43 2.51 -18.28
C THR A 200 12.56 3.64 -17.69
N GLU A 201 11.47 3.28 -17.01
CA GLU A 201 10.59 4.23 -16.34
C GLU A 201 11.34 5.00 -15.25
N ILE A 202 12.16 4.30 -14.47
CA ILE A 202 12.99 4.90 -13.41
C ILE A 202 14.02 5.86 -13.99
N SER A 203 14.71 5.48 -15.07
CA SER A 203 15.66 6.38 -15.75
C SER A 203 14.99 7.67 -16.23
N ASN A 204 13.73 7.61 -16.66
CA ASN A 204 12.98 8.80 -17.09
C ASN A 204 12.64 9.75 -15.94
N ILE A 205 12.53 9.25 -14.70
CA ILE A 205 12.17 10.04 -13.52
C ILE A 205 13.35 10.29 -12.57
N GLN A 206 14.56 9.76 -12.85
CA GLN A 206 15.68 9.76 -11.91
C GLN A 206 16.05 11.15 -11.37
N HIS A 207 15.84 12.19 -12.19
CA HIS A 207 16.08 13.60 -11.83
C HIS A 207 15.10 14.14 -10.78
N GLN A 208 13.98 13.44 -10.53
CA GLN A 208 12.97 13.79 -9.54
C GLN A 208 13.13 13.00 -8.23
N LEU A 209 14.06 12.04 -8.18
CA LEU A 209 14.38 11.30 -6.97
C LEU A 209 15.23 12.14 -6.01
N ASN A 210 15.13 11.84 -4.71
CA ASN A 210 16.00 12.44 -3.71
C ASN A 210 17.40 11.83 -3.85
N GLN A 211 18.35 12.67 -4.23
CA GLN A 211 19.71 12.26 -4.54
C GLN A 211 20.47 11.77 -3.30
N ASP A 212 20.20 12.34 -2.13
CA ASP A 212 20.81 11.88 -0.87
C ASP A 212 20.31 10.49 -0.47
N GLU A 213 19.03 10.19 -0.72
CA GLU A 213 18.46 8.86 -0.46
C GLU A 213 18.99 7.81 -1.45
N VAL A 214 19.16 8.20 -2.72
CA VAL A 214 19.79 7.36 -3.75
C VAL A 214 21.22 7.02 -3.37
N ASP A 215 22.03 8.01 -2.98
CA ASP A 215 23.42 7.79 -2.60
C ASP A 215 23.53 6.89 -1.37
N GLN A 216 22.71 7.14 -0.36
CA GLN A 216 22.67 6.28 0.83
C GLN A 216 22.27 4.85 0.47
N PHE A 217 21.20 4.66 -0.31
CA PHE A 217 20.77 3.33 -0.76
C PHE A 217 21.90 2.55 -1.46
N LEU A 218 22.66 3.19 -2.33
CA LEU A 218 23.78 2.60 -3.08
C LEU A 218 25.03 2.29 -2.23
N THR A 219 25.04 2.72 -0.97
CA THR A 219 26.15 2.50 -0.01
C THR A 219 25.81 1.57 1.14
N LEU A 220 24.55 1.11 1.23
CA LEU A 220 24.12 0.12 2.22
C LEU A 220 24.83 -1.22 1.99
N ASP A 221 24.91 -2.06 3.04
CA ASP A 221 25.68 -3.32 3.03
C ASP A 221 25.29 -4.29 1.91
N TRP A 222 24.03 -4.28 1.46
CA TRP A 222 23.56 -5.10 0.33
C TRP A 222 24.35 -4.82 -0.96
N ALA A 223 24.86 -3.59 -1.12
CA ALA A 223 25.60 -3.15 -2.29
C ALA A 223 26.88 -3.97 -2.53
N ALA A 224 27.53 -4.40 -1.45
CA ALA A 224 28.73 -5.23 -1.50
C ALA A 224 28.43 -6.68 -1.94
N ALA A 225 27.18 -7.13 -1.81
CA ALA A 225 26.76 -8.50 -2.10
C ALA A 225 26.38 -8.72 -3.57
N ILE A 226 26.25 -7.68 -4.40
CA ILE A 226 25.83 -7.80 -5.80
C ILE A 226 27.00 -7.68 -6.81
N PRO A 227 26.88 -8.30 -8.00
CA PRO A 227 27.94 -8.21 -9.02
C PRO A 227 28.21 -6.77 -9.47
N PRO A 228 29.48 -6.39 -9.74
CA PRO A 228 29.83 -5.02 -10.17
C PRO A 228 29.07 -4.54 -11.41
N SER A 229 28.76 -5.43 -12.36
CA SER A 229 27.97 -5.10 -13.55
C SER A 229 26.53 -4.72 -13.22
N LEU A 230 25.91 -5.42 -12.25
CA LEU A 230 24.56 -5.11 -11.80
C LEU A 230 24.54 -3.79 -11.02
N MET A 231 25.56 -3.54 -10.20
CA MET A 231 25.71 -2.27 -9.49
C MET A 231 25.88 -1.10 -10.47
N ALA A 232 26.67 -1.27 -11.53
CA ALA A 232 26.83 -0.26 -12.58
C ALA A 232 25.49 0.04 -13.28
N TYR A 233 24.69 -0.99 -13.57
CA TYR A 233 23.35 -0.82 -14.11
C TYR A 233 22.42 -0.04 -13.15
N TYR A 234 22.42 -0.36 -11.86
CA TYR A 234 21.61 0.36 -10.88
C TYR A 234 22.03 1.83 -10.74
N ARG A 235 23.34 2.11 -10.71
CA ARG A 235 23.87 3.47 -10.71
C ARG A 235 23.39 4.25 -11.93
N GLN A 236 23.58 3.69 -13.13
CA GLN A 236 23.12 4.31 -14.37
C GLN A 236 21.61 4.59 -14.34
N THR A 237 20.82 3.62 -13.87
CA THR A 237 19.35 3.72 -13.81
C THR A 237 18.87 4.79 -12.83
N LEU A 238 19.64 5.03 -11.76
CA LEU A 238 19.36 6.02 -10.71
C LEU A 238 20.06 7.37 -10.95
N GLY A 239 20.78 7.53 -12.06
CA GLY A 239 21.50 8.77 -12.40
C GLY A 239 22.81 8.96 -11.60
N ARG A 240 23.57 7.89 -11.43
CA ARG A 240 24.89 7.84 -10.77
C ARG A 240 25.96 7.19 -11.62
#